data_AF-A0A942IN54-F1
#
_entry.id   AF-A0A942IN54-F1
#
_cell.length_a   1.000
_cell.length_b   1.000
_cell.length_c   1.000
_cell.angle_alpha   90.00
_cell.angle_beta   90.00
_cell.angle_gamma   90.00
#
_symmetry.space_group_name_H-M   'P 1'
#
loop_
_entity.id
_entity.type
_entity.pdbx_description
1 polymer ?
#
loop_
_entity_poly.entity_id
_entity_poly.type
_entity_poly.pdbx_seq_one_letter_code
_entity_poly.pdbx_strand_id
1 'polypeptide(L)'
;MRLTYIFILLFFACNCGAVAQTTPDTLIFTNQAENENIQKVLNKSKFDTFALYYLAGNADTTGFAQHRVYLENFVSNQRKKYGTFRKPKYVKKLLENVHAYFLKQYELNVPFYRIFQDGHYNCLTSCALYVLVFDKLGIPYQLKELPTHIYLTVKIGDKFEDIETTIPADLQHIKKSDKEKYVNDLVANKIVSQKELEEKGIPKVFDEHFYESTDIDIVQMCGLAYNNLAADFTDSSRFFKALDQLLISRNLYRRNEVNLFAGSILNMLGNNTSKYGQFEVMKYAIIFSDLTDNDILAQALIYFGNNTLFRKNEADSFLLIYPYLTSNIIRNDEKYFRIRETYHKLLGEYYFLTKKYLLSAQNYRESYVYNPWDIQAPNQTKISLINLFNQLFDSIEYINKGNLTEVFSFSFIETDKQYTTALFEFIYKSFQKNFMEDVWEKNKLDTLSFLVMNKTESLGKLRLMPEQLQQIYFSIMRNYLIKRNFEGANVVIQAAKLAVPFDKEFANLSDMLQVPSQREILYNGLVELYHSQKNTQQTPF
;
A
#
# COMPACT_ATOMS: atom_id res chain seq x y z
N MET A 1 23.06 -19.27 -32.95
CA MET A 1 21.86 -18.43 -32.71
C MET A 1 20.56 -19.20 -32.44
N ARG A 2 20.32 -20.41 -33.00
CA ARG A 2 19.06 -21.15 -32.76
C ARG A 2 18.98 -21.93 -31.43
N LEU A 3 20.10 -22.29 -30.79
CA LEU A 3 20.09 -22.99 -29.49
C LEU A 3 19.83 -22.06 -28.28
N THR A 4 20.16 -20.77 -28.38
CA THR A 4 20.00 -19.80 -27.26
C THR A 4 18.53 -19.42 -27.02
N TYR A 5 17.70 -19.46 -28.07
CA TYR A 5 16.26 -19.16 -27.96
C TYR A 5 15.45 -20.29 -27.32
N ILE A 6 15.91 -21.55 -27.42
CA ILE A 6 15.21 -22.71 -26.84
C ILE A 6 15.38 -22.75 -25.31
N PHE A 7 16.52 -22.29 -24.78
CA PHE A 7 16.74 -22.16 -23.34
C PHE A 7 15.93 -21.02 -22.70
N ILE A 8 15.69 -19.93 -23.43
CA ILE A 8 14.88 -18.80 -22.94
C ILE A 8 13.37 -19.16 -22.92
N LEU A 9 12.89 -19.96 -23.87
CA LEU A 9 11.50 -20.44 -23.89
C LEU A 9 11.22 -21.52 -22.84
N LEU A 10 12.19 -22.39 -22.52
CA LEU A 10 12.05 -23.39 -21.44
C LEU A 10 12.06 -22.78 -20.03
N PHE A 11 12.73 -21.63 -19.85
CA PHE A 11 12.71 -20.90 -18.57
C PHE A 11 11.38 -20.17 -18.30
N PHE A 12 10.65 -19.80 -19.35
CA PHE A 12 9.31 -19.20 -19.23
C PHE A 12 8.21 -20.25 -19.05
N ALA A 13 8.36 -21.46 -19.61
CA ALA A 13 7.35 -22.51 -19.49
C ALA A 13 7.28 -23.16 -18.09
N CYS A 14 8.35 -23.10 -17.28
CA CYS A 14 8.39 -23.69 -15.93
C CYS A 14 7.96 -22.74 -14.79
N ASN A 15 7.57 -21.49 -15.08
CA ASN A 15 7.06 -20.56 -14.06
C ASN A 15 5.54 -20.37 -14.06
N CYS A 16 4.81 -21.08 -14.92
CA CYS A 16 3.37 -21.28 -14.71
C CYS A 16 3.13 -22.40 -13.70
N GLY A 17 3.75 -22.30 -12.53
CA GLY A 17 3.22 -22.98 -11.36
C GLY A 17 1.85 -22.38 -11.11
N ALA A 18 0.81 -23.21 -11.12
CA ALA A 18 -0.48 -22.81 -10.57
C ALA A 18 -0.21 -22.13 -9.23
N VAL A 19 -0.47 -20.83 -9.14
CA VAL A 19 -0.62 -20.18 -7.85
C VAL A 19 -1.85 -20.85 -7.28
N ALA A 20 -1.64 -21.97 -6.57
CA ALA A 20 -2.61 -22.47 -5.64
C ALA A 20 -3.01 -21.23 -4.84
N GLN A 21 -4.31 -20.92 -4.81
CA GLN A 21 -4.84 -20.05 -3.78
C GLN A 21 -4.56 -20.77 -2.46
N THR A 22 -3.33 -20.65 -1.96
CA THR A 22 -3.01 -20.96 -0.58
C THR A 22 -3.87 -19.98 0.17
N THR A 23 -5.01 -20.46 0.68
CA THR A 23 -5.70 -19.78 1.77
C THR A 23 -4.61 -19.45 2.75
N PRO A 24 -4.31 -18.16 2.95
CA PRO A 24 -3.13 -17.79 3.69
C PRO A 24 -3.22 -18.47 5.07
N ASP A 25 -2.09 -18.93 5.61
CA ASP A 25 -1.92 -19.49 6.98
C ASP A 25 -2.30 -18.47 8.09
N THR A 26 -3.16 -17.51 7.77
CA THR A 26 -3.57 -16.34 8.53
C THR A 26 -4.99 -16.47 9.06
N LEU A 27 -5.74 -17.52 8.72
CA LEU A 27 -7.04 -17.76 9.35
C LEU A 27 -6.82 -18.14 10.81
N ILE A 28 -7.19 -17.24 11.72
CA ILE A 28 -7.17 -17.48 13.16
C ILE A 28 -8.55 -17.96 13.59
N PHE A 29 -8.59 -19.19 14.09
CA PHE A 29 -9.81 -19.82 14.60
C PHE A 29 -9.84 -19.78 16.12
N THR A 30 -11.03 -19.70 16.68
CA THR A 30 -11.33 -19.75 18.11
C THR A 30 -10.89 -21.07 18.74
N ASN A 31 -11.02 -22.18 18.01
CA ASN A 31 -10.59 -23.50 18.46
C ASN A 31 -10.26 -24.44 17.28
N GLN A 32 -9.62 -25.59 17.57
CA GLN A 32 -9.21 -26.56 16.55
C GLN A 32 -10.40 -27.18 15.80
N ALA A 33 -11.51 -27.45 16.47
CA ALA A 33 -12.69 -28.04 15.84
C ALA A 33 -13.32 -27.08 14.82
N GLU A 34 -13.30 -25.78 15.10
CA GLU A 34 -13.75 -24.73 14.17
C GLU A 34 -12.86 -24.74 12.93
N ASN A 35 -11.53 -24.71 13.11
CA ASN A 35 -10.58 -24.82 12.00
C ASN A 35 -10.86 -26.05 11.12
N GLU A 36 -10.89 -27.24 11.72
CA GLU A 36 -11.11 -28.49 10.98
C GLU A 36 -12.43 -28.48 10.19
N ASN A 37 -13.50 -27.93 10.75
CA ASN A 37 -14.79 -27.88 10.07
C ASN A 37 -14.81 -26.82 8.96
N ILE A 38 -14.24 -25.62 9.19
CA ILE A 38 -14.12 -24.59 8.15
C ILE A 38 -13.23 -25.06 7.01
N GLN A 39 -12.11 -25.73 7.28
CA GLN A 39 -11.25 -26.28 6.23
C GLN A 39 -11.98 -27.31 5.36
N LYS A 40 -12.87 -28.12 5.93
CA LYS A 40 -13.73 -29.02 5.13
C LYS A 40 -14.64 -28.24 4.20
N VAL A 41 -15.22 -27.14 4.66
CA VAL A 41 -16.05 -26.25 3.83
C VAL A 41 -15.23 -25.66 2.67
N LEU A 42 -14.07 -25.08 2.97
CA LEU A 42 -13.20 -24.44 1.96
C LEU A 42 -12.68 -25.45 0.93
N ASN A 43 -12.40 -26.67 1.36
CA ASN A 43 -12.00 -27.78 0.49
C ASN A 43 -13.17 -28.51 -0.19
N LYS A 44 -14.39 -27.95 -0.13
CA LYS A 44 -15.63 -28.52 -0.69
C LYS A 44 -15.85 -29.99 -0.32
N SER A 45 -15.38 -30.36 0.88
CA SER A 45 -15.51 -31.69 1.45
C SER A 45 -16.73 -31.75 2.35
N LYS A 46 -17.17 -32.97 2.72
CA LYS A 46 -18.29 -33.14 3.65
C LYS A 46 -17.96 -32.50 5.01
N PHE A 47 -18.77 -31.54 5.43
CA PHE A 47 -18.64 -30.84 6.70
C PHE A 47 -19.88 -31.08 7.57
N ASP A 48 -19.81 -30.63 8.82
CA ASP A 48 -20.87 -30.74 9.80
C ASP A 48 -21.61 -29.40 9.96
N THR A 49 -22.86 -29.34 9.52
CA THR A 49 -23.68 -28.11 9.54
C THR A 49 -23.96 -27.62 10.97
N PHE A 50 -24.13 -28.53 11.95
CA PHE A 50 -24.32 -28.09 13.34
C PHE A 50 -23.02 -27.47 13.87
N ALA A 51 -21.88 -28.11 13.58
CA ALA A 51 -20.58 -27.58 13.96
C ALA A 51 -20.28 -26.23 13.31
N LEU A 52 -20.73 -26.03 12.06
CA LEU A 52 -20.50 -24.82 11.29
C LEU A 52 -21.01 -23.57 12.02
N TYR A 53 -22.21 -23.63 12.60
CA TYR A 53 -22.78 -22.50 13.34
C TYR A 53 -22.41 -22.51 14.83
N TYR A 54 -22.39 -23.68 15.47
CA TYR A 54 -22.16 -23.76 16.92
C TYR A 54 -20.75 -23.30 17.32
N LEU A 55 -19.75 -23.57 16.49
CA LEU A 55 -18.37 -23.24 16.79
C LEU A 55 -18.02 -21.78 16.48
N ALA A 56 -18.82 -21.10 15.66
CA ALA A 56 -18.59 -19.71 15.27
C ALA A 56 -18.60 -18.80 16.52
N GLY A 57 -17.42 -18.29 16.87
CA GLY A 57 -17.21 -17.43 18.03
C GLY A 57 -17.37 -18.14 19.39
N ASN A 58 -17.45 -19.47 19.42
CA ASN A 58 -17.54 -20.23 20.67
C ASN A 58 -16.17 -20.80 21.10
N ALA A 59 -15.59 -20.21 22.13
CA ALA A 59 -14.34 -20.68 22.71
C ALA A 59 -14.52 -21.93 23.60
N ASP A 60 -15.71 -22.13 24.18
CA ASP A 60 -16.00 -23.24 25.06
C ASP A 60 -16.86 -24.31 24.36
N THR A 61 -16.22 -25.40 24.01
CA THR A 61 -16.85 -26.52 23.30
C THR A 61 -17.37 -27.62 24.22
N THR A 62 -17.29 -27.46 25.56
CA THR A 62 -17.71 -28.50 26.53
C THR A 62 -19.16 -28.95 26.33
N GLY A 63 -20.08 -28.02 26.04
CA GLY A 63 -21.50 -28.33 25.79
C GLY A 63 -21.83 -28.88 24.40
N PHE A 64 -20.86 -28.95 23.47
CA PHE A 64 -21.11 -29.24 22.06
C PHE A 64 -21.86 -30.56 21.82
N ALA A 65 -21.37 -31.65 22.40
CA ALA A 65 -21.96 -32.98 22.22
C ALA A 65 -23.37 -33.06 22.84
N GLN A 66 -23.55 -32.47 24.03
CA GLN A 66 -24.82 -32.45 24.73
C GLN A 66 -25.89 -31.65 23.95
N HIS A 67 -25.55 -30.45 23.47
CA HIS A 67 -26.47 -29.61 22.72
C HIS A 67 -26.86 -30.21 21.35
N ARG A 68 -25.92 -30.92 20.71
CA ARG A 68 -26.22 -31.73 19.52
C ARG A 68 -27.26 -32.81 19.81
N VAL A 69 -27.04 -33.61 20.86
CA VAL A 69 -27.99 -34.65 21.27
C VAL A 69 -29.35 -34.04 21.64
N TYR A 70 -29.35 -32.87 22.26
CA TYR A 70 -30.57 -32.13 22.60
C TYR A 70 -31.38 -31.75 21.35
N LEU A 71 -30.74 -31.21 20.31
CA LEU A 71 -31.37 -30.94 19.01
C LEU A 71 -31.88 -32.23 18.35
N GLU A 72 -31.09 -33.31 18.38
CA GLU A 72 -31.46 -34.59 17.77
C GLU A 72 -32.66 -35.24 18.45
N ASN A 73 -32.73 -35.16 19.78
CA ASN A 73 -33.88 -35.62 20.56
C ASN A 73 -35.14 -34.83 20.19
N PHE A 74 -35.04 -33.51 20.07
CA PHE A 74 -36.16 -32.68 19.60
C PHE A 74 -36.63 -33.13 18.21
N VAL A 75 -35.72 -33.24 17.25
CA VAL A 75 -36.04 -33.63 15.87
C VAL A 75 -36.67 -35.04 15.81
N SER A 76 -36.13 -35.99 16.57
CA SER A 76 -36.66 -37.35 16.68
C SER A 76 -38.11 -37.35 17.21
N ASN A 77 -38.40 -36.53 18.22
CA ASN A 77 -39.74 -36.37 18.77
C ASN A 77 -40.72 -35.74 17.77
N GLN A 78 -40.29 -34.71 17.03
CA GLN A 78 -41.13 -34.12 15.97
C GLN A 78 -41.42 -35.13 14.85
N ARG A 79 -40.42 -35.90 14.43
CA ARG A 79 -40.56 -36.95 13.41
C ARG A 79 -41.56 -38.03 13.82
N LYS A 80 -41.48 -38.51 15.07
CA LYS A 80 -42.44 -39.49 15.62
C LYS A 80 -43.87 -38.95 15.66
N LYS A 81 -44.04 -37.66 15.99
CA LYS A 81 -45.34 -37.03 16.15
C LYS A 81 -46.07 -36.73 14.84
N TYR A 82 -45.34 -36.26 13.82
CA TYR A 82 -45.95 -35.77 12.57
C TYR A 82 -45.68 -36.67 11.35
N GLY A 83 -44.76 -37.62 11.45
CA GLY A 83 -44.41 -38.52 10.35
C GLY A 83 -43.79 -37.77 9.17
N THR A 84 -44.56 -37.55 8.10
CA THR A 84 -44.12 -36.80 6.92
C THR A 84 -44.60 -35.34 6.96
N PHE A 85 -43.68 -34.40 6.79
CA PHE A 85 -43.94 -32.96 6.85
C PHE A 85 -44.50 -32.39 5.54
N ARG A 86 -45.30 -33.17 4.80
CA ARG A 86 -45.92 -32.75 3.52
C ARG A 86 -47.14 -31.86 3.69
N LYS A 87 -47.73 -31.81 4.90
CA LYS A 87 -48.96 -31.04 5.16
C LYS A 87 -48.63 -29.65 5.73
N PRO A 88 -49.20 -28.56 5.18
CA PRO A 88 -49.01 -27.18 5.66
C PRO A 88 -49.12 -27.02 7.18
N LYS A 89 -50.18 -27.59 7.77
CA LYS A 89 -50.45 -27.54 9.21
C LYS A 89 -49.34 -28.13 10.07
N TYR A 90 -48.57 -29.09 9.55
CA TYR A 90 -47.46 -29.71 10.30
C TYR A 90 -46.21 -28.86 10.26
N VAL A 91 -45.93 -28.21 9.14
CA VAL A 91 -44.81 -27.25 9.03
C VAL A 91 -45.06 -26.05 9.94
N LYS A 92 -46.26 -25.46 9.91
CA LYS A 92 -46.62 -24.39 10.84
C LYS A 92 -46.48 -24.81 12.31
N LYS A 93 -46.97 -26.00 12.66
CA LYS A 93 -46.86 -26.49 14.05
C LYS A 93 -45.43 -26.81 14.46
N LEU A 94 -44.61 -27.29 13.52
CA LEU A 94 -43.18 -27.49 13.75
C LEU A 94 -42.48 -26.17 14.06
N LEU A 95 -42.78 -25.11 13.31
CA LEU A 95 -42.21 -23.77 13.55
C LEU A 95 -42.54 -23.24 14.94
N GLU A 96 -43.82 -23.32 15.33
CA GLU A 96 -44.27 -22.96 16.68
C GLU A 96 -43.53 -23.79 17.76
N ASN A 97 -43.37 -25.09 17.53
CA ASN A 97 -42.68 -25.97 18.47
C ASN A 97 -41.18 -25.64 18.57
N VAL A 98 -40.49 -25.38 17.45
CA VAL A 98 -39.07 -24.98 17.45
C VAL A 98 -38.90 -23.68 18.23
N HIS A 99 -39.71 -22.68 17.92
CA HIS A 99 -39.66 -21.37 18.58
C HIS A 99 -39.89 -21.52 20.08
N ALA A 100 -41.01 -22.13 20.49
CA ALA A 100 -41.34 -22.32 21.91
C ALA A 100 -40.29 -23.14 22.66
N TYR A 101 -39.63 -24.11 22.01
CA TYR A 101 -38.66 -24.99 22.65
C TYR A 101 -37.29 -24.33 22.83
N PHE A 102 -36.78 -23.64 21.81
CA PHE A 102 -35.40 -23.12 21.78
C PHE A 102 -35.28 -21.60 21.92
N LEU A 103 -36.22 -20.84 21.36
CA LEU A 103 -36.09 -19.39 21.16
C LEU A 103 -36.84 -18.66 22.27
N LYS A 104 -36.12 -18.15 23.27
CA LYS A 104 -36.68 -17.56 24.50
C LYS A 104 -36.64 -16.04 24.50
N GLN A 105 -35.51 -15.46 24.14
CA GLN A 105 -35.29 -14.02 24.19
C GLN A 105 -34.56 -13.54 22.95
N TYR A 106 -35.10 -12.50 22.30
CA TYR A 106 -34.46 -11.90 21.15
C TYR A 106 -33.36 -10.92 21.59
N GLU A 107 -32.17 -11.02 21.01
CA GLU A 107 -31.06 -10.08 21.15
C GLU A 107 -30.54 -9.72 19.76
N LEU A 108 -30.09 -8.49 19.51
CA LEU A 108 -29.58 -8.11 18.19
C LEU A 108 -28.33 -8.93 17.83
N ASN A 109 -27.42 -9.04 18.78
CA ASN A 109 -26.11 -9.63 18.59
C ASN A 109 -25.91 -10.80 19.55
N VAL A 110 -26.17 -12.00 19.06
CA VAL A 110 -26.02 -13.22 19.85
C VAL A 110 -25.50 -14.36 18.97
N PRO A 111 -24.50 -15.12 19.43
CA PRO A 111 -23.98 -16.26 18.69
C PRO A 111 -24.87 -17.50 18.84
N PHE A 112 -24.83 -18.39 17.84
CA PHE A 112 -25.75 -19.52 17.71
C PHE A 112 -25.77 -20.47 18.92
N TYR A 113 -24.63 -20.67 19.59
CA TYR A 113 -24.55 -21.59 20.73
C TYR A 113 -25.41 -21.14 21.94
N ARG A 114 -25.73 -19.84 22.06
CA ARG A 114 -26.55 -19.30 23.16
C ARG A 114 -27.99 -19.81 23.14
N ILE A 115 -28.52 -20.14 21.95
CA ILE A 115 -29.83 -20.80 21.81
C ILE A 115 -29.94 -22.03 22.72
N PHE A 116 -28.86 -22.80 22.86
CA PHE A 116 -28.86 -24.03 23.63
C PHE A 116 -28.51 -23.83 25.11
N GLN A 117 -27.81 -22.75 25.45
CA GLN A 117 -27.42 -22.43 26.82
C GLN A 117 -28.56 -21.76 27.59
N ASP A 118 -29.16 -20.72 27.00
CA ASP A 118 -30.13 -19.86 27.68
C ASP A 118 -31.28 -19.41 26.77
N GLY A 119 -31.26 -19.78 25.49
CA GLY A 119 -32.35 -19.52 24.56
C GLY A 119 -32.33 -18.12 23.95
N HIS A 120 -31.24 -17.36 24.08
CA HIS A 120 -31.11 -16.09 23.39
C HIS A 120 -30.86 -16.32 21.90
N TYR A 121 -31.52 -15.54 21.05
CA TYR A 121 -31.48 -15.71 19.61
C TYR A 121 -31.67 -14.38 18.86
N ASN A 122 -31.38 -14.39 17.57
CA ASN A 122 -31.65 -13.30 16.63
C ASN A 122 -32.18 -13.89 15.30
N CYS A 123 -32.41 -13.03 14.31
CA CYS A 123 -32.93 -13.47 13.00
C CYS A 123 -32.01 -14.52 12.34
N LEU A 124 -30.70 -14.30 12.39
CA LEU A 124 -29.72 -15.19 11.77
C LEU A 124 -29.62 -16.54 12.49
N THR A 125 -29.45 -16.53 13.81
CA THR A 125 -29.31 -17.75 14.61
C THR A 125 -30.59 -18.59 14.65
N SER A 126 -31.76 -17.95 14.63
CA SER A 126 -33.05 -18.65 14.45
C SER A 126 -33.16 -19.30 13.07
N CYS A 127 -32.82 -18.59 11.98
CA CYS A 127 -32.77 -19.16 10.64
C CYS A 127 -31.84 -20.38 10.57
N ALA A 128 -30.65 -20.30 11.18
CA ALA A 128 -29.72 -21.43 11.29
C ALA A 128 -30.33 -22.63 12.04
N LEU A 129 -31.08 -22.39 13.13
CA LEU A 129 -31.77 -23.45 13.85
C LEU A 129 -32.85 -24.11 12.99
N TYR A 130 -33.67 -23.32 12.30
CA TYR A 130 -34.71 -23.84 11.42
C TYR A 130 -34.12 -24.68 10.29
N VAL A 131 -33.06 -24.21 9.65
CA VAL A 131 -32.31 -24.94 8.62
C VAL A 131 -31.87 -26.31 9.12
N LEU A 132 -31.24 -26.37 10.30
CA LEU A 132 -30.77 -27.64 10.89
C LEU A 132 -31.92 -28.62 11.16
N VAL A 133 -33.07 -28.11 11.61
CA VAL A 133 -34.26 -28.92 11.82
C VAL A 133 -34.85 -29.40 10.50
N PHE A 134 -34.92 -28.52 9.50
CA PHE A 134 -35.50 -28.80 8.18
C PHE A 134 -34.67 -29.80 7.39
N ASP A 135 -33.34 -29.66 7.37
CA ASP A 135 -32.43 -30.63 6.76
C ASP A 135 -32.64 -32.02 7.37
N LYS A 136 -32.66 -32.13 8.70
CA LYS A 136 -32.85 -33.41 9.39
C LYS A 136 -34.26 -33.99 9.20
N LEU A 137 -35.25 -33.19 8.83
CA LEU A 137 -36.62 -33.65 8.57
C LEU A 137 -36.93 -33.81 7.07
N GLY A 138 -36.02 -33.44 6.18
CA GLY A 138 -36.21 -33.47 4.74
C GLY A 138 -37.25 -32.47 4.24
N ILE A 139 -37.32 -31.29 4.87
CA ILE A 139 -38.23 -30.21 4.49
C ILE A 139 -37.49 -29.26 3.56
N PRO A 140 -37.93 -29.05 2.30
CA PRO A 140 -37.27 -28.13 1.38
C PRO A 140 -37.47 -26.66 1.81
N TYR A 141 -36.40 -25.87 1.77
CA TYR A 141 -36.41 -24.45 2.07
C TYR A 141 -35.49 -23.67 1.10
N GLN A 142 -35.60 -22.35 1.12
CA GLN A 142 -34.64 -21.42 0.53
C GLN A 142 -34.25 -20.38 1.58
N LEU A 143 -32.99 -19.97 1.58
CA LEU A 143 -32.50 -18.87 2.42
C LEU A 143 -32.46 -17.60 1.59
N LYS A 144 -33.02 -16.53 2.14
CA LYS A 144 -33.14 -15.23 1.50
C LYS A 144 -32.46 -14.18 2.36
N GLU A 145 -31.56 -13.42 1.73
CA GLU A 145 -30.88 -12.30 2.35
C GLU A 145 -31.41 -10.98 1.80
N LEU A 146 -31.68 -10.05 2.70
CA LEU A 146 -31.89 -8.62 2.47
C LEU A 146 -30.71 -7.85 3.09
N PRO A 147 -30.49 -6.58 2.72
CA PRO A 147 -29.38 -5.78 3.24
C PRO A 147 -29.28 -5.73 4.78
N THR A 148 -30.42 -5.84 5.48
CA THR A 148 -30.50 -5.76 6.94
C THR A 148 -31.19 -6.95 7.59
N HIS A 149 -31.53 -7.99 6.81
CA HIS A 149 -32.36 -9.07 7.30
C HIS A 149 -32.04 -10.39 6.60
N ILE A 150 -32.26 -11.50 7.30
CA ILE A 150 -32.22 -12.83 6.73
C ILE A 150 -33.48 -13.56 7.14
N TYR A 151 -34.12 -14.21 6.18
CA TYR A 151 -35.29 -15.02 6.39
C TYR A 151 -35.21 -16.28 5.55
N LEU A 152 -36.15 -17.19 5.78
CA LEU A 152 -36.20 -18.45 5.05
C LEU A 152 -37.60 -18.64 4.49
N THR A 153 -37.69 -19.25 3.31
CA THR A 153 -38.96 -19.66 2.73
C THR A 153 -39.03 -21.18 2.78
N VAL A 154 -40.20 -21.74 3.09
CA VAL A 154 -40.40 -23.19 3.14
C VAL A 154 -41.35 -23.64 2.05
N LYS A 155 -41.08 -24.80 1.46
CA LYS A 155 -42.01 -25.41 0.52
C LYS A 155 -43.17 -26.08 1.27
N ILE A 156 -44.37 -25.52 1.12
CA ILE A 156 -45.63 -26.05 1.63
C ILE A 156 -46.52 -26.42 0.44
N GLY A 157 -46.66 -27.72 0.20
CA GLY A 157 -47.29 -28.21 -1.04
C GLY A 157 -46.47 -27.79 -2.26
N ASP A 158 -47.07 -27.02 -3.16
CA ASP A 158 -46.43 -26.49 -4.38
C ASP A 158 -46.02 -25.02 -4.28
N LYS A 159 -46.18 -24.40 -3.11
CA LYS A 159 -45.83 -22.98 -2.88
C LYS A 159 -44.68 -22.86 -1.89
N PHE A 160 -43.87 -21.83 -2.08
CA PHE A 160 -42.98 -21.35 -1.03
C PHE A 160 -43.72 -20.32 -0.19
N GLU A 161 -43.71 -20.50 1.12
CA GLU A 161 -44.25 -19.53 2.08
C GLU A 161 -43.09 -18.96 2.89
N ASP A 162 -43.07 -17.63 3.04
CA ASP A 162 -42.09 -16.95 3.86
C ASP A 162 -42.28 -17.34 5.33
N ILE A 163 -41.19 -17.73 5.98
CA ILE A 163 -41.13 -17.89 7.42
C ILE A 163 -40.34 -16.72 7.94
N GLU A 164 -41.07 -15.67 8.30
CA GLU A 164 -40.52 -14.59 9.10
C GLU A 164 -40.28 -15.10 10.52
N THR A 165 -39.01 -15.19 10.88
CA THR A 165 -38.60 -15.64 12.22
C THR A 165 -38.68 -14.52 13.25
N THR A 166 -38.72 -13.27 12.80
CA THR A 166 -39.02 -12.02 13.53
C THR A 166 -38.68 -10.87 12.59
N ILE A 167 -39.62 -10.03 12.15
CA ILE A 167 -39.28 -8.66 11.77
C ILE A 167 -39.28 -7.86 13.08
N PRO A 168 -38.14 -7.38 13.59
CA PRO A 168 -38.13 -6.36 14.64
C PRO A 168 -39.04 -5.21 14.21
N ALA A 169 -39.93 -4.74 15.08
CA ALA A 169 -40.87 -3.65 14.76
C ALA A 169 -40.17 -2.41 14.14
N ASP A 170 -38.89 -2.21 14.46
CA ASP A 170 -38.06 -1.11 13.96
C ASP A 170 -37.76 -1.19 12.44
N LEU A 171 -37.73 -2.39 11.84
CA LEU A 171 -37.58 -2.53 10.37
C LEU A 171 -38.88 -2.20 9.61
N GLN A 172 -40.03 -2.13 10.29
CA GLN A 172 -41.30 -1.74 9.67
C GLN A 172 -41.40 -0.22 9.44
N HIS A 173 -40.47 0.58 10.00
CA HIS A 173 -40.51 2.04 9.97
C HIS A 173 -39.17 2.68 9.58
N ILE A 174 -38.66 2.34 8.39
CA ILE A 174 -37.52 3.07 7.80
C ILE A 174 -37.95 4.50 7.49
N LYS A 175 -37.28 5.49 8.12
CA LYS A 175 -37.61 6.91 7.95
C LYS A 175 -37.40 7.33 6.51
N LYS A 176 -38.21 8.29 6.05
CA LYS A 176 -38.08 8.87 4.70
C LYS A 176 -36.65 9.36 4.42
N SER A 177 -36.01 10.02 5.39
CA SER A 177 -34.63 10.51 5.27
C SER A 177 -33.62 9.39 5.02
N ASP A 178 -33.82 8.22 5.63
CA ASP A 178 -32.91 7.09 5.50
C ASP A 178 -33.09 6.42 4.13
N LYS A 179 -34.34 6.35 3.64
CA LYS A 179 -34.64 5.92 2.26
C LYS A 179 -34.00 6.85 1.23
N GLU A 180 -34.13 8.17 1.43
CA GLU A 180 -33.52 9.18 0.55
C GLU A 180 -32.00 9.05 0.53
N LYS A 181 -31.37 8.90 1.70
CA LYS A 181 -29.92 8.68 1.80
C LYS A 181 -29.49 7.42 1.05
N TYR A 182 -30.15 6.29 1.30
CA TYR A 182 -29.85 5.02 0.63
C TYR A 182 -29.93 5.14 -0.89
N VAL A 183 -31.02 5.70 -1.42
CA VAL A 183 -31.21 5.86 -2.86
C VAL A 183 -30.19 6.84 -3.47
N ASN A 184 -29.87 7.93 -2.78
CA ASN A 184 -28.83 8.85 -3.23
C ASN A 184 -27.44 8.19 -3.27
N ASP A 185 -27.14 7.33 -2.29
CA ASP A 185 -25.91 6.53 -2.27
C ASP A 185 -25.88 5.54 -3.47
N LEU A 186 -27.01 4.91 -3.82
CA LEU A 186 -27.09 4.06 -5.03
C LEU A 186 -26.78 4.84 -6.31
N VAL A 187 -27.26 6.08 -6.43
CA VAL A 187 -26.99 6.95 -7.59
C VAL A 187 -25.54 7.42 -7.61
N ALA A 188 -25.00 7.86 -6.47
CA ALA A 188 -23.61 8.30 -6.34
C ALA A 188 -22.61 7.19 -6.74
N ASN A 189 -22.95 5.94 -6.41
CA ASN A 189 -22.16 4.76 -6.75
C ASN A 189 -22.54 4.15 -8.11
N LYS A 190 -23.41 4.80 -8.90
CA LYS A 190 -23.85 4.37 -10.24
C LYS A 190 -24.51 2.98 -10.28
N ILE A 191 -25.10 2.54 -9.17
CA ILE A 191 -25.91 1.32 -9.09
C ILE A 191 -27.29 1.60 -9.71
N VAL A 192 -27.83 2.79 -9.45
CA VAL A 192 -29.07 3.30 -10.06
C VAL A 192 -28.73 4.54 -10.89
N SER A 193 -29.32 4.66 -12.08
CA SER A 193 -29.11 5.86 -12.90
C SER A 193 -29.95 7.04 -12.40
N GLN A 194 -29.45 8.26 -12.58
CA GLN A 194 -30.22 9.48 -12.27
C GLN A 194 -31.58 9.49 -13.00
N LYS A 195 -31.61 8.98 -14.24
CA LYS A 195 -32.82 8.83 -15.05
C LYS A 195 -33.83 7.86 -14.42
N GLU A 196 -33.36 6.72 -13.92
CA GLU A 196 -34.23 5.74 -13.24
C GLU A 196 -34.83 6.32 -11.96
N LEU A 197 -34.04 7.10 -11.20
CA LEU A 197 -34.53 7.79 -10.02
C LEU A 197 -35.62 8.83 -10.37
N GLU A 198 -35.44 9.59 -11.45
CA GLU A 198 -36.42 10.56 -11.94
C GLU A 198 -37.72 9.90 -12.42
N GLU A 199 -37.62 8.73 -13.07
CA GLU A 199 -38.77 7.99 -13.60
C GLU A 199 -39.58 7.26 -12.50
N LYS A 200 -38.89 6.61 -11.56
CA LYS A 200 -39.53 5.74 -10.54
C LYS A 200 -39.77 6.46 -9.21
N GLY A 201 -38.97 7.47 -8.89
CA GLY A 201 -38.97 8.16 -7.60
C GLY A 201 -38.31 7.34 -6.48
N ILE A 202 -37.89 8.05 -5.42
CA ILE A 202 -37.17 7.48 -4.27
C ILE A 202 -37.89 6.27 -3.64
N PRO A 203 -39.21 6.29 -3.35
CA PRO A 203 -39.85 5.15 -2.70
C PRO A 203 -39.76 3.86 -3.52
N LYS A 204 -39.98 3.95 -4.84
CA LYS A 204 -40.01 2.77 -5.70
C LYS A 204 -38.61 2.22 -5.97
N VAL A 205 -37.62 3.11 -6.19
CA VAL A 205 -36.22 2.69 -6.28
C VAL A 205 -35.76 2.06 -4.97
N PHE A 206 -36.12 2.67 -3.82
CA PHE A 206 -35.83 2.08 -2.52
C PHE A 206 -36.44 0.68 -2.41
N ASP A 207 -37.73 0.53 -2.69
CA ASP A 207 -38.39 -0.77 -2.52
C ASP A 207 -37.83 -1.84 -3.47
N GLU A 208 -37.52 -1.48 -4.72
CA GLU A 208 -36.94 -2.40 -5.71
C GLU A 208 -35.52 -2.86 -5.32
N HIS A 209 -34.69 -1.99 -4.74
CA HIS A 209 -33.28 -2.30 -4.45
C HIS A 209 -33.02 -2.67 -2.98
N PHE A 210 -33.89 -2.29 -2.05
CA PHE A 210 -33.75 -2.61 -0.63
C PHE A 210 -34.43 -3.94 -0.28
N TYR A 211 -35.54 -4.27 -0.94
CA TYR A 211 -36.24 -5.54 -0.74
C TYR A 211 -35.86 -6.60 -1.77
N GLU A 212 -34.88 -6.33 -2.65
CA GLU A 212 -34.31 -7.37 -3.52
C GLU A 212 -33.62 -8.42 -2.65
N SER A 213 -34.23 -9.60 -2.57
CA SER A 213 -33.69 -10.71 -1.81
C SER A 213 -32.68 -11.48 -2.65
N THR A 214 -31.51 -11.76 -2.10
CA THR A 214 -30.53 -12.67 -2.71
C THR A 214 -30.73 -14.08 -2.15
N ASP A 215 -30.74 -15.09 -3.03
CA ASP A 215 -30.66 -16.49 -2.60
C ASP A 215 -29.26 -16.79 -2.08
N ILE A 216 -29.18 -17.28 -0.85
CA ILE A 216 -27.92 -17.71 -0.24
C ILE A 216 -27.99 -19.18 0.19
N ASP A 217 -26.84 -19.80 0.40
CA ASP A 217 -26.73 -21.14 0.96
C ASP A 217 -26.33 -21.13 2.45
N ILE A 218 -26.27 -22.32 3.05
CA ILE A 218 -25.92 -22.50 4.46
C ILE A 218 -24.49 -22.01 4.78
N VAL A 219 -23.55 -22.14 3.84
CA VAL A 219 -22.17 -21.68 4.02
C VAL A 219 -22.13 -20.16 4.01
N GLN A 220 -22.84 -19.54 3.07
CA GLN A 220 -22.94 -18.09 2.95
C GLN A 220 -23.62 -17.47 4.17
N MET A 221 -24.70 -18.08 4.67
CA MET A 221 -25.35 -17.68 5.92
C MET A 221 -24.38 -17.77 7.12
N CYS A 222 -23.49 -18.77 7.16
CA CYS A 222 -22.46 -18.82 8.19
C CYS A 222 -21.44 -17.68 8.05
N GLY A 223 -21.10 -17.29 6.82
CA GLY A 223 -20.31 -16.08 6.54
C GLY A 223 -20.93 -14.83 7.19
N LEU A 224 -22.25 -14.68 7.15
CA LEU A 224 -22.95 -13.60 7.84
C LEU A 224 -22.84 -13.68 9.37
N ALA A 225 -22.78 -14.89 9.94
CA ALA A 225 -22.61 -15.07 11.38
C ALA A 225 -21.25 -14.56 11.85
N TYR A 226 -20.18 -14.86 11.10
CA TYR A 226 -18.86 -14.30 11.35
C TYR A 226 -18.81 -12.78 11.14
N ASN A 227 -19.57 -12.23 10.18
CA ASN A 227 -19.68 -10.78 10.00
C ASN A 227 -20.32 -10.09 11.23
N ASN A 228 -21.38 -10.69 11.79
CA ASN A 228 -22.01 -10.17 13.01
C ASN A 228 -21.08 -10.27 14.23
N LEU A 229 -20.32 -11.37 14.36
CA LEU A 229 -19.29 -11.49 15.40
C LEU A 229 -18.19 -10.42 15.27
N ALA A 230 -17.85 -10.03 14.04
CA ALA A 230 -16.92 -8.92 13.82
C ALA A 230 -17.49 -7.57 14.31
N ALA A 231 -18.79 -7.34 14.14
CA ALA A 231 -19.48 -6.17 14.71
C ALA A 231 -19.35 -6.15 16.24
N ASP A 232 -19.64 -7.25 16.91
CA ASP A 232 -19.51 -7.36 18.37
C ASP A 232 -18.09 -7.11 18.89
N PHE A 233 -17.10 -7.66 18.20
CA PHE A 233 -15.70 -7.40 18.54
C PHE A 233 -15.30 -5.96 18.26
N THR A 234 -15.86 -5.32 17.23
CA THR A 234 -15.61 -3.90 16.93
C THR A 234 -16.19 -3.00 18.02
N ASP A 235 -17.44 -3.24 18.43
CA ASP A 235 -18.11 -2.51 19.52
C ASP A 235 -17.33 -2.64 20.84
N SER A 236 -16.73 -3.82 21.07
CA SER A 236 -15.87 -4.09 22.22
C SER A 236 -14.41 -3.62 22.04
N SER A 237 -14.08 -2.85 21.00
CA SER A 237 -12.73 -2.39 20.67
C SER A 237 -11.68 -3.50 20.48
N ARG A 238 -12.10 -4.72 20.17
CA ARG A 238 -11.28 -5.92 19.90
C ARG A 238 -11.02 -6.08 18.40
N PHE A 239 -10.48 -5.03 17.78
CA PHE A 239 -10.38 -4.88 16.32
C PHE A 239 -9.66 -6.02 15.58
N PHE A 240 -8.56 -6.56 16.09
CA PHE A 240 -7.88 -7.68 15.42
C PHE A 240 -8.73 -8.95 15.40
N LYS A 241 -9.45 -9.23 16.49
CA LYS A 241 -10.40 -10.34 16.52
C LYS A 241 -11.57 -10.11 15.56
N ALA A 242 -12.03 -8.86 15.43
CA ALA A 242 -13.02 -8.52 14.42
C ALA A 242 -12.49 -8.80 12.99
N LEU A 243 -11.25 -8.40 12.69
CA LEU A 243 -10.61 -8.69 11.40
C LEU A 243 -10.43 -10.21 11.16
N ASP A 244 -10.13 -10.99 12.19
CA ASP A 244 -10.11 -12.46 12.09
C ASP A 244 -11.48 -13.02 11.67
N GLN A 245 -12.55 -12.55 12.30
CA GLN A 245 -13.91 -13.00 11.95
C GLN A 245 -14.28 -12.54 10.54
N LEU A 246 -13.93 -11.31 10.13
CA LEU A 246 -14.16 -10.83 8.76
C LEU A 246 -13.39 -11.65 7.73
N LEU A 247 -12.20 -12.15 8.08
CA LEU A 247 -11.43 -12.99 7.18
C LEU A 247 -12.12 -14.35 6.98
N ILE A 248 -12.63 -14.97 8.05
CA ILE A 248 -13.44 -16.19 7.94
C ILE A 248 -14.72 -15.90 7.14
N SER A 249 -15.43 -14.83 7.49
CA SER A 249 -16.65 -14.37 6.82
C SER A 249 -16.44 -14.25 5.31
N ARG A 250 -15.38 -13.56 4.88
CA ARG A 250 -15.02 -13.39 3.46
C ARG A 250 -14.80 -14.72 2.73
N ASN A 251 -14.17 -15.70 3.39
CA ASN A 251 -13.86 -16.99 2.78
C ASN A 251 -15.11 -17.88 2.66
N LEU A 252 -16.09 -17.71 3.54
CA LEU A 252 -17.38 -18.41 3.47
C LEU A 252 -18.38 -17.70 2.56
N TYR A 253 -18.37 -16.36 2.57
CA TYR A 253 -19.23 -15.52 1.77
C TYR A 253 -18.52 -14.25 1.32
N ARG A 254 -18.09 -14.23 0.06
CA ARG A 254 -17.37 -13.07 -0.50
C ARG A 254 -18.35 -11.95 -0.83
N ARG A 255 -18.33 -10.90 -0.02
CA ARG A 255 -19.14 -9.69 -0.15
C ARG A 255 -18.28 -8.42 -0.09
N ASN A 256 -18.71 -7.36 -0.78
CA ASN A 256 -17.99 -6.08 -0.77
C ASN A 256 -18.05 -5.40 0.60
N GLU A 257 -19.18 -5.57 1.28
CA GLU A 257 -19.49 -5.03 2.60
C GLU A 257 -18.51 -5.54 3.67
N VAL A 258 -18.09 -6.81 3.58
CA VAL A 258 -17.08 -7.38 4.48
C VAL A 258 -15.74 -6.66 4.33
N ASN A 259 -15.35 -6.29 3.11
CA ASN A 259 -14.10 -5.56 2.87
C ASN A 259 -14.21 -4.09 3.27
N LEU A 260 -15.35 -3.45 3.02
CA LEU A 260 -15.61 -2.09 3.50
C LEU A 260 -15.57 -2.04 5.02
N PHE A 261 -16.13 -3.04 5.69
CA PHE A 261 -16.08 -3.15 7.14
C PHE A 261 -14.64 -3.40 7.64
N ALA A 262 -13.89 -4.30 7.00
CA ALA A 262 -12.48 -4.48 7.32
C ALA A 262 -11.68 -3.19 7.12
N GLY A 263 -11.92 -2.45 6.04
CA GLY A 263 -11.31 -1.16 5.74
C GLY A 263 -11.60 -0.10 6.81
N SER A 264 -12.83 -0.04 7.33
CA SER A 264 -13.17 0.90 8.41
C SER A 264 -12.44 0.55 9.71
N ILE A 265 -12.31 -0.74 10.05
CA ILE A 265 -11.53 -1.21 11.19
C ILE A 265 -10.05 -0.90 11.01
N LEU A 266 -9.50 -1.14 9.82
CA LEU A 266 -8.11 -0.83 9.50
C LEU A 266 -7.82 0.67 9.59
N ASN A 267 -8.75 1.53 9.16
CA ASN A 267 -8.65 2.97 9.34
C ASN A 267 -8.69 3.37 10.83
N MET A 268 -9.52 2.72 11.66
CA MET A 268 -9.56 2.96 13.11
C MET A 268 -8.25 2.53 13.81
N LEU A 269 -7.73 1.34 13.46
CA LEU A 269 -6.44 0.83 13.94
C LEU A 269 -5.29 1.74 13.49
N GLY A 270 -5.32 2.09 12.21
CA GLY A 270 -4.47 3.05 11.55
C GLY A 270 -4.69 4.49 12.00
N ASN A 271 -5.52 4.80 12.99
CA ASN A 271 -5.50 6.11 13.64
C ASN A 271 -4.97 6.02 15.08
N ASN A 272 -4.83 4.80 15.61
CA ASN A 272 -4.48 4.50 17.00
C ASN A 272 -3.23 3.62 17.16
N THR A 273 -2.26 3.72 16.24
CA THR A 273 -1.14 2.77 16.19
C THR A 273 -0.07 2.92 17.27
N SER A 274 -0.15 3.89 18.17
CA SER A 274 0.65 3.82 19.41
C SER A 274 0.21 2.62 20.28
N LYS A 275 -1.04 2.18 20.15
CA LYS A 275 -1.64 1.08 20.94
C LYS A 275 -1.53 -0.28 20.27
N TYR A 276 -1.44 -0.33 18.93
CA TYR A 276 -1.53 -1.58 18.16
C TYR A 276 -0.25 -1.85 17.38
N GLY A 277 0.11 -3.14 17.26
CA GLY A 277 1.23 -3.60 16.44
C GLY A 277 1.01 -3.22 14.98
N GLN A 278 1.91 -2.39 14.45
CA GLN A 278 1.76 -1.82 13.11
C GLN A 278 1.94 -2.86 12.00
N PHE A 279 2.76 -3.89 12.26
CA PHE A 279 2.98 -5.00 11.33
C PHE A 279 1.71 -5.82 11.15
N GLU A 280 0.98 -6.09 12.24
CA GLU A 280 -0.29 -6.79 12.25
C GLU A 280 -1.34 -6.04 11.43
N VAL A 281 -1.46 -4.72 11.61
CA VAL A 281 -2.39 -3.89 10.81
C VAL A 281 -2.08 -4.05 9.32
N MET A 282 -0.80 -4.02 8.94
CA MET A 282 -0.42 -4.16 7.54
C MET A 282 -0.75 -5.54 6.97
N LYS A 283 -0.60 -6.62 7.75
CA LYS A 283 -1.00 -7.97 7.29
C LYS A 283 -2.46 -8.00 6.85
N TYR A 284 -3.36 -7.47 7.67
CA TYR A 284 -4.78 -7.41 7.31
C TYR A 284 -5.05 -6.45 6.16
N ALA A 285 -4.36 -5.30 6.10
CA ALA A 285 -4.48 -4.39 4.97
C ALA A 285 -4.14 -5.08 3.63
N ILE A 286 -3.06 -5.88 3.61
CA ILE A 286 -2.69 -6.71 2.45
C ILE A 286 -3.79 -7.71 2.14
N ILE A 287 -4.23 -8.48 3.13
CA ILE A 287 -5.24 -9.51 2.93
C ILE A 287 -6.50 -8.90 2.31
N PHE A 288 -7.02 -7.80 2.86
CA PHE A 288 -8.25 -7.15 2.38
C PHE A 288 -8.07 -6.27 1.13
N SER A 289 -6.84 -6.03 0.68
CA SER A 289 -6.55 -5.16 -0.47
C SER A 289 -6.94 -5.71 -1.84
N ASP A 290 -7.06 -7.03 -1.98
CA ASP A 290 -7.44 -7.68 -3.24
C ASP A 290 -8.82 -7.21 -3.73
N LEU A 291 -9.60 -6.58 -2.86
CA LEU A 291 -11.00 -6.22 -3.06
C LEU A 291 -11.33 -4.76 -2.79
N THR A 292 -10.33 -3.96 -2.42
CA THR A 292 -10.50 -2.53 -2.19
C THR A 292 -9.78 -1.71 -3.26
N ASP A 293 -10.17 -0.44 -3.35
CA ASP A 293 -9.55 0.54 -4.25
C ASP A 293 -8.03 0.60 -4.06
N ASN A 294 -7.30 0.88 -5.15
CA ASN A 294 -5.83 0.85 -5.20
C ASN A 294 -5.19 1.75 -4.11
N ASP A 295 -5.93 2.76 -3.68
CA ASP A 295 -5.47 3.73 -2.69
C ASP A 295 -5.42 3.20 -1.25
N ILE A 296 -6.14 2.13 -0.87
CA ILE A 296 -6.15 1.69 0.54
C ILE A 296 -4.78 1.16 0.98
N LEU A 297 -4.10 0.36 0.14
CA LEU A 297 -2.76 -0.13 0.46
C LEU A 297 -1.73 0.99 0.50
N ALA A 298 -1.81 1.91 -0.46
CA ALA A 298 -0.93 3.06 -0.49
C ALA A 298 -1.14 3.92 0.76
N GLN A 299 -2.39 4.18 1.17
CA GLN A 299 -2.72 4.91 2.40
C GLN A 299 -2.24 4.17 3.65
N ALA A 300 -2.44 2.86 3.73
CA ALA A 300 -1.93 2.04 4.83
C ALA A 300 -0.39 2.13 4.92
N LEU A 301 0.29 2.10 3.78
CA LEU A 301 1.74 2.25 3.70
C LEU A 301 2.20 3.66 4.08
N ILE A 302 1.52 4.72 3.62
CA ILE A 302 1.76 6.11 4.04
C ILE A 302 1.64 6.22 5.54
N TYR A 303 0.57 5.68 6.10
CA TYR A 303 0.34 5.75 7.53
C TYR A 303 1.42 4.98 8.32
N PHE A 304 1.75 3.76 7.89
CA PHE A 304 2.80 2.95 8.49
C PHE A 304 4.17 3.63 8.41
N GLY A 305 4.52 4.18 7.26
CA GLY A 305 5.75 4.96 7.03
C GLY A 305 5.79 6.20 7.91
N ASN A 306 4.68 6.94 8.02
CA ASN A 306 4.62 8.12 8.86
C ASN A 306 4.90 7.80 10.34
N ASN A 307 4.40 6.67 10.83
CA ASN A 307 4.64 6.29 12.21
C ASN A 307 6.04 5.69 12.45
N THR A 308 6.50 4.79 11.56
CA THR A 308 7.83 4.16 11.70
C THR A 308 8.97 5.14 11.40
N LEU A 309 8.96 5.76 10.23
CA LEU A 309 10.05 6.60 9.74
C LEU A 309 10.13 7.93 10.48
N PHE A 310 9.00 8.65 10.61
CA PHE A 310 9.04 10.03 11.09
C PHE A 310 8.78 10.18 12.59
N ARG A 311 7.86 9.37 13.16
CA ARG A 311 7.54 9.47 14.60
C ARG A 311 8.49 8.66 15.48
N LYS A 312 8.82 7.43 15.07
CA LYS A 312 9.66 6.51 15.85
C LYS A 312 11.12 6.45 15.40
N ASN A 313 11.44 6.94 14.19
CA ASN A 313 12.76 6.84 13.59
C ASN A 313 13.27 5.38 13.49
N GLU A 314 12.36 4.44 13.22
CA GLU A 314 12.59 3.00 13.11
C GLU A 314 12.60 2.56 11.63
N ALA A 315 13.62 2.98 10.88
CA ALA A 315 13.70 2.66 9.44
C ALA A 315 13.73 1.16 9.15
N ASP A 316 14.37 0.35 9.98
CA ASP A 316 14.48 -1.10 9.76
C ASP A 316 13.10 -1.78 9.76
N SER A 317 12.19 -1.36 10.66
CA SER A 317 10.79 -1.82 10.68
C SER A 317 10.07 -1.50 9.37
N PHE A 318 10.34 -0.32 8.79
CA PHE A 318 9.78 0.07 7.50
C PHE A 318 10.37 -0.72 6.33
N LEU A 319 11.68 -0.99 6.35
CA LEU A 319 12.33 -1.77 5.30
C LEU A 319 11.85 -3.23 5.28
N LEU A 320 11.49 -3.80 6.45
CA LEU A 320 10.99 -5.17 6.55
C LEU A 320 9.58 -5.37 5.97
N ILE A 321 8.72 -4.34 5.97
CA ILE A 321 7.34 -4.50 5.49
C ILE A 321 7.26 -4.59 3.96
N TYR A 322 8.19 -3.95 3.26
CA TYR A 322 8.10 -3.81 1.81
C TYR A 322 8.28 -5.12 1.04
N PRO A 323 9.25 -6.00 1.35
CA PRO A 323 9.32 -7.34 0.77
C PRO A 323 8.03 -8.12 1.01
N TYR A 324 7.45 -8.01 2.21
CA TYR A 324 6.20 -8.68 2.55
C TYR A 324 5.00 -8.14 1.76
N LEU A 325 4.90 -6.81 1.56
CA LEU A 325 3.88 -6.20 0.71
C LEU A 325 4.02 -6.68 -0.74
N THR A 326 5.22 -6.59 -1.29
CA THR A 326 5.48 -6.83 -2.71
C THR A 326 5.54 -8.31 -3.09
N SER A 327 5.76 -9.23 -2.13
CA SER A 327 5.69 -10.68 -2.38
C SER A 327 4.27 -11.18 -2.61
N ASN A 328 3.26 -10.46 -2.11
CA ASN A 328 1.86 -10.86 -2.16
C ASN A 328 1.07 -10.18 -3.29
N ILE A 329 1.71 -9.33 -4.10
CA ILE A 329 1.06 -8.56 -5.16
C ILE A 329 1.66 -8.93 -6.51
N ILE A 330 0.80 -9.08 -7.53
CA ILE A 330 1.23 -9.38 -8.90
C ILE A 330 2.07 -8.20 -9.42
N ARG A 331 3.30 -8.49 -9.88
CA ARG A 331 4.32 -7.47 -10.23
C ARG A 331 3.96 -6.51 -11.36
N ASN A 332 2.88 -6.78 -12.10
CA ASN A 332 2.42 -5.95 -13.23
C ASN A 332 1.05 -5.29 -12.95
N ASP A 333 0.59 -5.33 -11.69
CA ASP A 333 -0.62 -4.67 -11.26
C ASP A 333 -0.35 -3.16 -11.04
N GLU A 334 -1.31 -2.30 -11.39
CA GLU A 334 -1.26 -0.87 -11.07
C GLU A 334 -1.04 -0.65 -9.55
N LYS A 335 -1.63 -1.51 -8.72
CA LYS A 335 -1.42 -1.54 -7.25
C LYS A 335 0.05 -1.68 -6.90
N TYR A 336 0.77 -2.55 -7.60
CA TYR A 336 2.19 -2.78 -7.35
C TYR A 336 2.99 -1.50 -7.60
N PHE A 337 2.74 -0.82 -8.72
CA PHE A 337 3.43 0.43 -9.05
C PHE A 337 3.11 1.54 -8.05
N ARG A 338 1.84 1.70 -7.67
CA ARG A 338 1.40 2.68 -6.65
C ARG A 338 2.06 2.47 -5.29
N ILE A 339 2.19 1.22 -4.86
CA ILE A 339 2.86 0.86 -3.60
C ILE A 339 4.36 1.12 -3.67
N ARG A 340 5.01 0.77 -4.79
CA ARG A 340 6.44 1.05 -5.00
C ARG A 340 6.74 2.54 -5.02
N GLU A 341 5.94 3.30 -5.76
CA GLU A 341 5.99 4.77 -5.78
C GLU A 341 5.91 5.31 -4.34
N THR A 342 4.84 4.94 -3.62
CA THR A 342 4.60 5.39 -2.24
C THR A 342 5.74 5.02 -1.29
N TYR A 343 6.23 3.78 -1.36
CA TYR A 343 7.35 3.29 -0.57
C TYR A 343 8.60 4.14 -0.77
N HIS A 344 8.99 4.35 -2.03
CA HIS A 344 10.17 5.11 -2.37
C HIS A 344 10.01 6.60 -2.03
N LYS A 345 8.82 7.17 -2.19
CA LYS A 345 8.54 8.55 -1.77
C LYS A 345 8.77 8.76 -0.27
N LEU A 346 8.24 7.87 0.57
CA LEU A 346 8.41 7.93 2.04
C LEU A 346 9.87 7.76 2.47
N LEU A 347 10.61 6.83 1.85
CA LEU A 347 12.05 6.70 2.09
C LEU A 347 12.83 7.92 1.63
N GLY A 348 12.46 8.49 0.48
CA GLY A 348 13.02 9.75 -0.03
C GLY A 348 12.91 10.86 1.00
N GLU A 349 11.72 11.07 1.53
CA GLU A 349 11.43 12.04 2.60
C GLU A 349 12.23 11.77 3.88
N TYR A 350 12.25 10.52 4.34
CA TYR A 350 12.99 10.12 5.54
C TYR A 350 14.49 10.37 5.41
N TYR A 351 15.08 9.99 4.27
CA TYR A 351 16.49 10.22 4.02
C TYR A 351 16.82 11.69 3.85
N PHE A 352 15.90 12.50 3.34
CA PHE A 352 16.07 13.95 3.29
C PHE A 352 16.17 14.54 4.69
N LEU A 353 15.21 14.21 5.57
CA LEU A 353 15.15 14.70 6.95
C LEU A 353 16.35 14.25 7.79
N THR A 354 16.87 13.05 7.53
CA THR A 354 18.08 12.52 8.19
C THR A 354 19.40 12.94 7.52
N LYS A 355 19.35 13.92 6.59
CA LYS A 355 20.50 14.47 5.85
C LYS A 355 21.30 13.43 5.06
N LYS A 356 20.67 12.33 4.65
CA LYS A 356 21.22 11.31 3.75
C LYS A 356 20.79 11.61 2.33
N TYR A 357 21.18 12.78 1.82
CA TYR A 357 20.63 13.36 0.60
C TYR A 357 20.82 12.51 -0.67
N LEU A 358 21.91 11.74 -0.79
CA LEU A 358 22.09 10.83 -1.93
C LEU A 358 21.04 9.72 -1.94
N LEU A 359 20.81 9.06 -0.79
CA LEU A 359 19.78 8.04 -0.65
C LEU A 359 18.38 8.63 -0.88
N SER A 360 18.16 9.87 -0.45
CA SER A 360 16.93 10.61 -0.70
C SER A 360 16.69 10.80 -2.21
N ALA A 361 17.68 11.33 -2.93
CA ALA A 361 17.62 11.52 -4.38
C ALA A 361 17.39 10.20 -5.14
N GLN A 362 18.09 9.12 -4.75
CA GLN A 362 17.90 7.79 -5.34
C GLN A 362 16.46 7.30 -5.17
N ASN A 363 15.88 7.44 -3.97
CA ASN A 363 14.51 6.99 -3.71
C ASN A 363 13.47 7.86 -4.44
N TYR A 364 13.62 9.19 -4.48
CA TYR A 364 12.71 10.01 -5.29
C TYR A 364 12.80 9.71 -6.80
N ARG A 365 13.98 9.37 -7.31
CA ARG A 365 14.11 8.87 -8.69
C ARG A 365 13.36 7.56 -8.89
N GLU A 366 13.51 6.58 -8.00
CA GLU A 366 12.75 5.33 -8.09
C GLU A 366 11.24 5.59 -8.04
N SER A 367 10.78 6.50 -7.18
CA SER A 367 9.38 6.95 -7.17
C SER A 367 8.93 7.48 -8.53
N TYR A 368 9.75 8.32 -9.19
CA TYR A 368 9.47 8.85 -10.52
C TYR A 368 9.44 7.76 -11.62
N VAL A 369 10.27 6.73 -11.52
CA VAL A 369 10.24 5.60 -12.46
C VAL A 369 8.88 4.87 -12.42
N TYR A 370 8.27 4.75 -11.23
CA TYR A 370 6.96 4.12 -11.08
C TYR A 370 5.78 5.05 -11.37
N ASN A 371 5.96 6.36 -11.18
CA ASN A 371 4.97 7.36 -11.57
C ASN A 371 5.62 8.59 -12.23
N PRO A 372 5.83 8.57 -13.55
CA PRO A 372 6.44 9.68 -14.29
C PRO A 372 5.59 10.96 -14.30
N TRP A 373 4.33 10.89 -13.86
CA TRP A 373 3.42 12.03 -13.78
C TRP A 373 3.50 12.76 -12.43
N ASP A 374 4.17 12.19 -11.42
CA ASP A 374 4.42 12.90 -10.15
C ASP A 374 5.51 13.96 -10.35
N ILE A 375 5.09 15.20 -10.59
CA ILE A 375 6.00 16.34 -10.72
C ILE A 375 6.79 16.64 -9.43
N GLN A 376 6.36 16.14 -8.28
CA GLN A 376 7.06 16.36 -7.01
C GLN A 376 8.33 15.52 -6.94
N ALA A 377 8.32 14.28 -7.43
CA ALA A 377 9.46 13.38 -7.33
C ALA A 377 10.73 13.93 -8.02
N PRO A 378 10.67 14.48 -9.25
CA PRO A 378 11.81 15.16 -9.86
C PRO A 378 12.29 16.39 -9.07
N ASN A 379 11.36 17.20 -8.58
CA ASN A 379 11.70 18.40 -7.82
C ASN A 379 12.38 18.05 -6.49
N GLN A 380 11.90 17.03 -5.78
CA GLN A 380 12.50 16.56 -4.54
C GLN A 380 13.85 15.87 -4.78
N THR A 381 14.01 15.16 -5.90
CA THR A 381 15.32 14.64 -6.34
C THR A 381 16.31 15.80 -6.50
N LYS A 382 15.92 16.86 -7.21
CA LYS A 382 16.74 18.06 -7.39
C LYS A 382 17.11 18.70 -6.06
N ILE A 383 16.13 18.96 -5.20
CA ILE A 383 16.36 19.61 -3.89
C ILE A 383 17.32 18.76 -3.05
N SER A 384 17.17 17.44 -3.07
CA SER A 384 18.07 16.52 -2.38
C SER A 384 19.51 16.64 -2.90
N LEU A 385 19.72 16.65 -4.21
CA LEU A 385 21.06 16.79 -4.79
C LEU A 385 21.69 18.16 -4.51
N ILE A 386 20.92 19.25 -4.55
CA ILE A 386 21.41 20.58 -4.16
C ILE A 386 21.89 20.58 -2.70
N ASN A 387 21.13 19.97 -1.80
CA ASN A 387 21.53 19.85 -0.39
C ASN A 387 22.74 18.93 -0.21
N LEU A 388 22.83 17.85 -0.99
CA LEU A 388 24.02 17.00 -1.04
C LEU A 388 25.24 17.82 -1.42
N PHE A 389 25.17 18.62 -2.49
CA PHE A 389 26.27 19.49 -2.93
C PHE A 389 26.72 20.46 -1.84
N ASN A 390 25.77 21.08 -1.14
CA ASN A 390 26.08 21.96 -0.01
C ASN A 390 26.75 21.20 1.15
N GLN A 391 26.30 19.99 1.49
CA GLN A 391 26.90 19.17 2.53
C GLN A 391 28.30 18.65 2.17
N LEU A 392 28.49 18.24 0.90
CA LEU A 392 29.77 17.72 0.42
C LEU A 392 30.82 18.83 0.35
N PHE A 393 30.41 20.08 0.11
CA PHE A 393 31.32 21.22 0.13
C PHE A 393 32.06 21.36 1.48
N ASP A 394 31.37 21.08 2.59
CA ASP A 394 31.98 21.14 3.92
C ASP A 394 32.95 19.97 4.18
N SER A 395 32.83 18.85 3.45
CA SER A 395 33.59 17.60 3.69
C SER A 395 34.51 17.19 2.52
N ILE A 396 35.80 17.52 2.62
CA ILE A 396 36.82 17.22 1.59
C ILE A 396 36.94 15.72 1.27
N GLU A 397 36.69 14.87 2.26
CA GLU A 397 36.91 13.43 2.15
C GLU A 397 35.99 12.76 1.11
N TYR A 398 34.81 13.34 0.86
CA TYR A 398 33.77 12.71 0.07
C TYR A 398 33.98 12.84 -1.45
N ILE A 399 34.65 13.91 -1.88
CA ILE A 399 34.99 14.16 -3.31
C ILE A 399 35.93 13.07 -3.83
N ASN A 400 36.79 12.52 -2.98
CA ASN A 400 37.83 11.56 -3.36
C ASN A 400 37.32 10.11 -3.53
N LYS A 401 36.08 9.79 -3.12
CA LYS A 401 35.58 8.39 -3.07
C LYS A 401 34.76 7.93 -4.29
N GLY A 402 34.79 8.64 -5.42
CA GLY A 402 34.26 8.12 -6.70
C GLY A 402 32.72 8.03 -6.84
N ASN A 403 31.95 8.47 -5.85
CA ASN A 403 30.48 8.40 -5.87
C ASN A 403 29.80 9.48 -6.74
N LEU A 404 30.55 10.36 -7.41
CA LEU A 404 29.98 11.39 -8.28
C LEU A 404 29.28 10.80 -9.50
N THR A 405 29.67 9.61 -9.97
CA THR A 405 29.06 8.94 -11.13
C THR A 405 27.55 8.70 -10.92
N GLU A 406 27.14 8.36 -9.70
CA GLU A 406 25.71 8.20 -9.36
C GLU A 406 24.95 9.52 -9.39
N VAL A 407 25.59 10.61 -8.95
CA VAL A 407 25.01 11.97 -8.99
C VAL A 407 24.75 12.43 -10.43
N PHE A 408 25.53 11.94 -11.39
CA PHE A 408 25.31 12.24 -12.81
C PHE A 408 24.37 11.26 -13.53
N SER A 409 23.67 10.36 -12.81
CA SER A 409 22.77 9.37 -13.44
C SER A 409 21.32 9.86 -13.61
N PHE A 410 21.01 11.10 -13.19
CA PHE A 410 19.65 11.65 -13.19
C PHE A 410 19.38 12.49 -14.46
N SER A 411 19.15 11.81 -15.58
CA SER A 411 18.99 12.46 -16.90
C SER A 411 17.85 13.48 -16.96
N PHE A 412 16.78 13.29 -16.18
CA PHE A 412 15.59 14.16 -16.22
C PHE A 412 15.77 15.54 -15.57
N ILE A 413 16.85 15.77 -14.82
CA ILE A 413 17.19 17.09 -14.22
C ILE A 413 18.40 17.76 -14.87
N GLU A 414 19.02 17.14 -15.88
CA GLU A 414 20.22 17.70 -16.54
C GLU A 414 19.96 19.07 -17.20
N THR A 415 18.71 19.43 -17.47
CA THR A 415 18.36 20.73 -18.06
C THR A 415 17.84 21.75 -17.04
N ASP A 416 17.71 21.37 -15.75
CA ASP A 416 17.22 22.26 -14.71
C ASP A 416 18.29 23.26 -14.28
N LYS A 417 18.04 24.55 -14.51
CA LYS A 417 18.97 25.65 -14.24
C LYS A 417 19.45 25.71 -12.79
N GLN A 418 18.60 25.40 -11.81
CA GLN A 418 18.98 25.46 -10.40
C GLN A 418 19.92 24.32 -10.04
N TYR A 419 19.61 23.10 -10.52
CA TYR A 419 20.49 21.95 -10.35
C TYR A 419 21.86 22.19 -10.99
N THR A 420 21.89 22.66 -12.25
CA THR A 420 23.14 22.90 -12.97
C THR A 420 23.97 23.99 -12.31
N THR A 421 23.33 25.06 -11.80
CA THR A 421 24.00 26.12 -11.04
C THR A 421 24.59 25.58 -9.72
N ALA A 422 23.85 24.78 -8.96
CA ALA A 422 24.34 24.24 -7.69
C ALA A 422 25.48 23.22 -7.89
N LEU A 423 25.35 22.34 -8.89
CA LEU A 423 26.41 21.42 -9.30
C LEU A 423 27.67 22.18 -9.73
N PHE A 424 27.50 23.26 -10.50
CA PHE A 424 28.59 24.13 -10.91
C PHE A 424 29.29 24.76 -9.70
N GLU A 425 28.53 25.36 -8.78
CA GLU A 425 29.09 25.95 -7.57
C GLU A 425 29.86 24.91 -6.75
N PHE A 426 29.32 23.70 -6.62
CA PHE A 426 29.98 22.60 -5.94
C PHE A 426 31.31 22.23 -6.59
N ILE A 427 31.35 22.05 -7.92
CA ILE A 427 32.58 21.74 -8.66
C ILE A 427 33.61 22.86 -8.47
N TYR A 428 33.19 24.11 -8.65
CA TYR A 428 34.04 25.29 -8.53
C TYR A 428 34.64 25.41 -7.13
N LYS A 429 33.79 25.34 -6.10
CA LYS A 429 34.20 25.45 -4.70
C LYS A 429 35.07 24.27 -4.25
N SER A 430 34.76 23.05 -4.70
CA SER A 430 35.59 21.85 -4.47
C SER A 430 36.98 22.00 -5.06
N PHE A 431 37.06 22.62 -6.25
CA PHE A 431 38.32 22.92 -6.90
C PHE A 431 39.16 23.94 -6.11
N GLN A 432 38.52 25.02 -5.62
CA GLN A 432 39.18 26.02 -4.78
C GLN A 432 39.66 25.46 -3.44
N LYS A 433 38.84 24.65 -2.76
CA LYS A 433 39.18 24.11 -1.43
C LYS A 433 40.36 23.14 -1.49
N ASN A 434 40.33 22.19 -2.42
CA ASN A 434 41.47 21.29 -2.64
C ASN A 434 42.75 22.06 -2.96
N PHE A 435 42.64 23.19 -3.68
CA PHE A 435 43.78 24.05 -3.99
C PHE A 435 44.44 24.68 -2.76
N MET A 436 43.64 25.15 -1.80
CA MET A 436 44.16 25.86 -0.63
C MET A 436 44.89 24.97 0.38
N GLU A 437 44.63 23.67 0.39
CA GLU A 437 45.18 22.74 1.40
C GLU A 437 46.48 22.04 0.98
N ASP A 438 47.08 22.38 -0.16
CA ASP A 438 48.36 21.81 -0.65
C ASP A 438 48.41 20.27 -0.82
N VAL A 439 47.27 19.58 -0.64
CA VAL A 439 47.13 18.12 -0.80
C VAL A 439 46.94 17.73 -2.27
N TRP A 440 47.95 17.95 -3.12
CA TRP A 440 47.89 17.63 -4.56
C TRP A 440 48.83 16.50 -4.97
N GLU A 441 48.37 15.26 -4.85
CA GLU A 441 48.95 14.15 -5.60
C GLU A 441 48.50 14.20 -7.07
N LYS A 442 49.44 13.94 -8.00
CA LYS A 442 49.28 14.01 -9.46
C LYS A 442 48.01 13.27 -9.98
N ASN A 443 47.62 12.15 -9.37
CA ASN A 443 46.47 11.33 -9.78
C ASN A 443 45.09 11.99 -9.56
N LYS A 444 44.99 12.97 -8.64
CA LYS A 444 43.71 13.66 -8.34
C LYS A 444 43.35 14.71 -9.39
N LEU A 445 44.37 15.32 -10.01
CA LEU A 445 44.23 16.29 -11.10
C LEU A 445 43.60 15.66 -12.33
N ASP A 446 44.08 14.47 -12.68
CA ASP A 446 43.57 13.72 -13.83
C ASP A 446 42.11 13.35 -13.64
N THR A 447 41.65 13.01 -12.43
CA THR A 447 40.25 12.62 -12.20
C THR A 447 39.27 13.79 -12.30
N LEU A 448 39.60 14.94 -11.70
CA LEU A 448 38.73 16.12 -11.76
C LEU A 448 38.76 16.78 -13.15
N SER A 449 39.96 16.82 -13.74
CA SER A 449 40.16 17.31 -15.11
C SER A 449 39.50 16.36 -16.11
N PHE A 450 39.53 15.05 -15.90
CA PHE A 450 38.76 14.06 -16.67
C PHE A 450 37.26 14.24 -16.48
N LEU A 451 36.76 14.51 -15.27
CA LEU A 451 35.34 14.79 -15.06
C LEU A 451 34.90 16.03 -15.83
N VAL A 452 35.64 17.13 -15.72
CA VAL A 452 35.34 18.39 -16.41
C VAL A 452 35.50 18.24 -17.93
N MET A 453 36.55 17.54 -18.39
CA MET A 453 36.91 17.41 -19.82
C MET A 453 36.17 16.28 -20.57
N ASN A 454 35.81 15.16 -19.93
CA ASN A 454 35.01 14.11 -20.57
C ASN A 454 33.51 14.32 -20.41
N LYS A 455 33.08 15.07 -19.39
CA LYS A 455 31.70 15.54 -19.34
C LYS A 455 31.51 16.87 -20.06
N THR A 456 32.50 17.47 -20.73
CA THR A 456 32.30 18.73 -21.47
C THR A 456 31.21 18.64 -22.54
N GLU A 457 31.05 17.48 -23.19
CA GLU A 457 29.98 17.24 -24.15
C GLU A 457 28.59 17.15 -23.47
N SER A 458 28.54 16.74 -22.20
CA SER A 458 27.33 16.78 -21.36
C SER A 458 27.16 18.11 -20.60
N LEU A 459 28.23 18.85 -20.32
CA LEU A 459 28.23 20.23 -19.79
C LEU A 459 27.74 21.23 -20.84
N GLY A 460 28.03 20.98 -22.12
CA GLY A 460 27.38 21.68 -23.23
C GLY A 460 25.86 21.47 -23.25
N LYS A 461 25.35 20.34 -22.73
CA LYS A 461 23.91 20.10 -22.53
C LYS A 461 23.38 20.73 -21.23
N LEU A 462 24.21 20.89 -20.20
CA LEU A 462 23.85 21.50 -18.90
C LEU A 462 23.51 23.00 -19.00
N ARG A 463 23.55 23.62 -20.19
CA ARG A 463 23.23 25.04 -20.44
C ARG A 463 23.83 25.97 -19.38
N LEU A 464 25.09 25.70 -18.99
CA LEU A 464 25.79 26.60 -18.10
C LEU A 464 25.94 27.95 -18.79
N MET A 465 25.81 29.01 -18.00
CA MET A 465 26.04 30.36 -18.52
C MET A 465 27.53 30.44 -18.96
N PRO A 466 27.84 30.97 -20.15
CA PRO A 466 29.21 31.09 -20.65
C PRO A 466 30.21 31.62 -19.61
N GLU A 467 29.77 32.59 -18.80
CA GLU A 467 30.57 33.24 -17.75
C GLU A 467 30.98 32.26 -16.65
N GLN A 468 30.10 31.33 -16.28
CA GLN A 468 30.37 30.30 -15.27
C GLN A 468 31.47 29.34 -15.77
N LEU A 469 31.32 28.83 -17.00
CA LEU A 469 32.33 27.94 -17.58
C LEU A 469 33.70 28.64 -17.71
N GLN A 470 33.72 29.91 -18.14
CA GLN A 470 34.95 30.70 -18.19
C GLN A 470 35.64 30.80 -16.82
N GLN A 471 34.88 31.03 -15.75
CA GLN A 471 35.44 31.08 -14.39
C GLN A 471 36.07 29.76 -13.94
N ILE A 472 35.49 28.62 -14.31
CA ILE A 472 36.10 27.30 -14.05
C ILE A 472 37.40 27.16 -14.84
N TYR A 473 37.36 27.34 -16.15
CA TYR A 473 38.54 27.20 -16.99
C TYR A 473 39.67 28.13 -16.56
N PHE A 474 39.32 29.37 -16.18
CA PHE A 474 40.27 30.35 -15.68
C PHE A 474 40.90 29.89 -14.38
N SER A 475 40.09 29.36 -13.45
CA SER A 475 40.59 28.83 -12.18
C SER A 475 41.50 27.62 -12.40
N ILE A 476 41.13 26.70 -13.30
CA ILE A 476 41.96 25.53 -13.64
C ILE A 476 43.28 25.96 -14.30
N MET A 477 43.21 26.86 -15.27
CA MET A 477 44.38 27.41 -15.96
C MET A 477 45.31 28.12 -14.98
N ARG A 478 44.77 29.03 -14.15
CA ARG A 478 45.52 29.73 -13.10
C ARG A 478 46.28 28.74 -12.21
N ASN A 479 45.67 27.61 -11.88
CA ASN A 479 46.31 26.58 -11.06
C ASN A 479 47.49 25.90 -11.75
N TYR A 480 47.36 25.56 -13.03
CA TYR A 480 48.49 25.03 -13.80
C TYR A 480 49.63 26.05 -13.92
N LEU A 481 49.29 27.34 -14.08
CA LEU A 481 50.25 28.44 -14.12
C LEU A 481 51.02 28.60 -12.81
N ILE A 482 50.35 28.61 -11.66
CA ILE A 482 50.99 28.73 -10.33
C ILE A 482 51.97 27.57 -10.07
N LYS A 483 51.73 26.39 -10.66
CA LYS A 483 52.64 25.23 -10.59
C LYS A 483 53.73 25.21 -11.67
N ARG A 484 53.83 26.28 -12.47
CA ARG A 484 54.69 26.37 -13.67
C ARG A 484 54.46 25.24 -14.68
N ASN A 485 53.29 24.62 -14.66
CA ASN A 485 52.89 23.62 -15.65
C ASN A 485 52.16 24.31 -16.80
N PHE A 486 52.94 25.01 -17.64
CA PHE A 486 52.41 25.80 -18.75
C PHE A 486 51.73 24.96 -19.83
N GLU A 487 52.16 23.70 -20.00
CA GLU A 487 51.55 22.77 -20.95
C GLU A 487 50.12 22.42 -20.52
N GLY A 488 49.93 22.05 -19.25
CA GLY A 488 48.59 21.82 -18.70
C GLY A 488 47.70 23.06 -18.72
N ALA A 489 48.27 24.25 -18.44
CA ALA A 489 47.53 25.51 -18.57
C ALA A 489 47.06 25.74 -20.00
N ASN A 490 47.92 25.48 -20.99
CA ASN A 490 47.57 25.63 -22.40
C ASN A 490 46.50 24.62 -22.81
N VAL A 491 46.58 23.35 -22.38
CA VAL A 491 45.53 22.34 -22.64
C VAL A 491 44.17 22.82 -22.14
N VAL A 492 44.11 23.39 -20.93
CA VAL A 492 42.88 23.93 -20.33
C VAL A 492 42.34 25.12 -21.12
N ILE A 493 43.21 26.03 -21.57
CA ILE A 493 42.78 27.14 -22.44
C ILE A 493 42.23 26.59 -23.76
N GLN A 494 42.90 25.63 -24.39
CA GLN A 494 42.42 25.02 -25.63
C GLN A 494 41.04 24.37 -25.44
N ALA A 495 40.83 23.64 -24.34
CA ALA A 495 39.53 23.09 -23.98
C ALA A 495 38.48 24.19 -23.76
N ALA A 496 38.84 25.28 -23.07
CA ALA A 496 37.98 26.43 -22.88
C ALA A 496 37.55 27.07 -24.21
N LYS A 497 38.45 27.11 -25.21
CA LYS A 497 38.17 27.69 -26.54
C LYS A 497 37.08 26.95 -27.29
N LEU A 498 37.03 25.64 -27.09
CA LEU A 498 36.04 24.79 -27.72
C LEU A 498 34.70 24.83 -26.98
N ALA A 499 34.72 25.12 -25.68
CA ALA A 499 33.55 25.03 -24.81
C ALA A 499 32.74 26.33 -24.69
N VAL A 500 33.36 27.51 -24.82
CA VAL A 500 32.71 28.80 -24.57
C VAL A 500 33.17 29.88 -25.56
N PRO A 501 32.27 30.70 -26.14
CA PRO A 501 32.68 31.92 -26.83
C PRO A 501 33.38 32.84 -25.83
N PHE A 502 34.67 33.13 -26.06
CA PHE A 502 35.44 33.94 -25.12
C PHE A 502 35.21 35.44 -25.28
N ASP A 503 35.50 36.14 -24.19
CA ASP A 503 35.92 37.52 -24.28
C ASP A 503 37.35 37.65 -24.87
N LYS A 504 37.76 38.89 -25.15
CA LYS A 504 39.10 39.17 -25.68
C LYS A 504 40.24 38.83 -24.70
N GLU A 505 39.96 38.78 -23.40
CA GLU A 505 40.98 38.57 -22.37
C GLU A 505 41.51 37.13 -22.39
N PHE A 506 40.63 36.15 -22.59
CA PHE A 506 41.03 34.74 -22.71
C PHE A 506 41.85 34.43 -23.97
N ALA A 507 41.53 35.09 -25.09
CA ALA A 507 42.29 34.95 -26.32
C ALA A 507 43.75 35.38 -26.12
N ASN A 508 43.95 36.53 -25.47
CA ASN A 508 45.28 37.07 -25.17
C ASN A 508 46.08 36.15 -24.24
N LEU A 509 45.44 35.53 -23.24
CA LEU A 509 46.10 34.58 -22.33
C LEU A 509 46.65 33.35 -23.06
N SER A 510 45.92 32.86 -24.06
CA SER A 510 46.39 31.76 -24.90
C SER A 510 47.66 32.11 -25.66
N ASP A 511 47.72 33.31 -26.23
CA ASP A 511 48.85 33.75 -27.04
C ASP A 511 50.08 34.01 -26.16
N MET A 512 49.86 34.59 -24.96
CA MET A 512 50.89 34.75 -23.94
C MET A 512 51.50 33.43 -23.47
N LEU A 513 50.68 32.37 -23.39
CA LEU A 513 51.17 31.04 -23.06
C LEU A 513 52.05 30.41 -24.15
N GLN A 514 52.02 30.89 -25.40
CA GLN A 514 52.88 30.37 -26.46
C GLN A 514 54.29 30.98 -26.45
N VAL A 515 54.48 32.14 -25.82
CA VAL A 515 55.75 32.87 -25.82
C VAL A 515 56.48 32.69 -24.47
N PRO A 516 57.66 32.04 -24.42
CA PRO A 516 58.35 31.73 -23.16
C PRO A 516 58.59 32.93 -22.24
N SER A 517 58.94 34.10 -22.80
CA SER A 517 59.16 35.33 -22.02
C SER A 517 57.88 35.90 -21.40
N GLN A 518 56.72 35.67 -22.03
CA GLN A 518 55.42 36.13 -21.53
C GLN A 518 54.84 35.19 -20.47
N ARG A 519 55.22 33.90 -20.48
CA ARG A 519 54.84 32.93 -19.44
C ARG A 519 55.30 33.34 -18.05
N GLU A 520 56.55 33.80 -17.93
CA GLU A 520 57.12 34.25 -16.65
C GLU A 520 56.46 35.54 -16.15
N ILE A 521 56.10 36.46 -17.06
CA ILE A 521 55.34 37.66 -16.71
C ILE A 521 53.95 37.28 -16.18
N LEU A 522 53.26 36.36 -16.87
CA LEU A 522 51.95 35.86 -16.45
C LEU A 522 52.01 35.13 -15.10
N TYR A 523 53.03 34.30 -14.90
CA TYR A 523 53.29 33.63 -13.64
C TYR A 523 53.47 34.61 -12.49
N ASN A 524 54.40 35.57 -12.63
CA ASN A 524 54.71 36.54 -11.59
C ASN A 524 53.48 37.40 -11.23
N GLY A 525 52.73 37.89 -12.23
CA GLY A 525 51.50 38.65 -11.98
C GLY A 525 50.42 37.84 -11.27
N LEU A 526 50.26 36.55 -11.59
CA LEU A 526 49.30 35.68 -10.91
C LEU A 526 49.72 35.31 -9.48
N VAL A 527 51.02 35.16 -9.24
CA VAL A 527 51.59 34.94 -7.91
C VAL A 527 51.38 36.18 -7.03
N GLU A 528 51.64 37.37 -7.54
CA GLU A 528 51.36 38.64 -6.84
C GLU A 528 49.87 38.79 -6.50
N LEU A 529 48.98 38.52 -7.46
CA LEU A 529 47.53 38.53 -7.23
C LEU A 529 47.09 37.48 -6.21
N TYR A 530 47.72 36.30 -6.22
CA TYR A 530 47.44 35.25 -5.23
C TYR A 530 47.86 35.68 -3.82
N HIS A 531 49.05 36.26 -3.67
CA HIS A 531 49.53 36.77 -2.39
C HIS A 531 48.69 37.95 -1.87
N SER A 532 48.23 38.86 -2.74
CA SER A 532 47.37 39.98 -2.33
C SER A 532 45.99 39.51 -1.86
N GLN A 533 45.39 38.52 -2.52
CA GLN A 533 44.12 37.89 -2.13
C GLN A 533 44.24 37.10 -0.81
N LYS A 534 45.34 36.37 -0.62
CA LYS A 534 45.61 35.64 0.63
C LYS A 534 45.76 36.59 1.83
N ASN A 535 46.35 37.77 1.63
CA ASN A 535 46.54 38.77 2.68
C ASN A 535 45.24 39.53 3.02
N THR A 536 44.27 39.62 2.09
CA THR A 536 42.98 40.29 2.34
C THR A 536 41.94 39.39 3.00
N GLN A 537 42.07 38.06 2.88
CA GLN A 537 41.19 37.09 3.57
C GLN A 537 41.59 36.81 5.03
N GLN A 538 42.65 37.45 5.57
CA GLN A 538 43.08 37.31 6.97
C GLN A 538 42.45 38.30 7.95
N THR A 539 41.62 39.24 7.49
CA THR A 539 40.74 40.02 8.38
C THR A 539 39.39 39.30 8.50
N PRO A 540 38.98 38.88 9.72
CA PRO A 540 37.74 38.15 9.89
C PRO A 540 36.54 39.08 9.66
N PHE A 541 35.64 38.64 8.79
CA PHE A 541 34.23 39.02 8.79
C PHE A 541 33.42 37.81 9.24
#